data_AF-A0A967IAS4-F1
#
_entry.id   AF-A0A967IAS4-F1
#
_cell.length_a   1.000
_cell.length_b   1.000
_cell.length_c   1.000
_cell.angle_alpha   90.00
_cell.angle_beta   90.00
_cell.angle_gamma   90.00
#
_symmetry.space_group_name_H-M   'P 1'
#
loop_
_entity.id
_entity.type
_entity.pdbx_description
1 polymer ?
#
loop_
_entity_poly.entity_id
_entity_poly.type
_entity_poly.pdbx_seq_one_letter_code
_entity_poly.pdbx_strand_id
1 'polypeptide(L)' 'VVKHMRAADCFVFPSLFEGSAITLYEAVGAGLGIIQSAASGIGAEDGRNGLCLDTVSVDALTEAIMAVVSDR' A
#
# COMPACT_ATOMS: atom_id res chain seq x y z
N VAL A 1 0.61 -12.02 11.59
CA VAL A 1 0.56 -10.95 10.57
C VAL A 1 -0.73 -10.15 10.67
N VAL A 2 -1.91 -10.78 10.53
CA VAL A 2 -3.23 -10.11 10.60
C VAL A 2 -3.43 -9.19 11.80
N LYS A 3 -2.98 -9.57 13.01
CA LYS A 3 -3.08 -8.71 14.21
C LYS A 3 -2.34 -7.37 14.08
N HIS A 4 -1.21 -7.37 13.37
CA HIS A 4 -0.40 -6.17 13.17
C HIS A 4 -1.01 -5.31 12.07
N MET A 5 -1.48 -5.94 10.99
CA MET A 5 -2.20 -5.25 9.92
C MET A 5 -3.41 -4.51 10.47
N ARG A 6 -4.29 -5.18 11.22
CA ARG A 6 -5.49 -4.53 11.79
C ARG A 6 -5.22 -3.39 12.78
N ALA A 7 -4.01 -3.29 13.31
CA ALA A 7 -3.60 -2.22 14.21
C ALA A 7 -2.85 -1.10 13.49
N ALA A 8 -2.54 -1.25 12.21
CA ALA A 8 -1.87 -0.25 11.39
C ALA A 8 -2.89 0.71 10.75
N ASP A 9 -2.42 1.88 10.37
CA ASP A 9 -3.24 2.90 9.70
C ASP A 9 -3.29 2.68 8.19
N CYS A 10 -2.16 2.23 7.62
CA CYS A 10 -2.04 1.84 6.22
C CYS A 10 -0.98 0.75 6.06
N PHE A 11 -0.98 0.09 4.91
CA PHE A 11 0.02 -0.88 4.49
C PHE A 11 0.86 -0.30 3.35
N VAL A 12 2.18 -0.17 3.57
CA VAL A 12 3.13 0.32 2.57
C VAL A 12 3.96 -0.84 2.04
N PHE A 13 3.92 -1.05 0.73
CA PHE A 13 4.58 -2.18 0.06
C PHE A 13 5.30 -1.74 -1.23
N PRO A 14 6.50 -1.16 -1.11
CA PRO A 14 7.22 -0.53 -2.21
C PRO A 14 8.16 -1.50 -2.94
N SER A 15 7.75 -2.76 -3.11
CA SER A 15 8.61 -3.79 -3.71
C SER A 15 8.98 -3.40 -5.14
N LEU A 16 10.23 -3.64 -5.57
CA LEU A 16 10.64 -3.35 -6.95
C LEU A 16 10.28 -4.46 -7.93
N PHE A 17 9.92 -5.64 -7.43
CA PHE A 17 9.56 -6.79 -8.25
C PHE A 17 8.80 -7.84 -7.44
N GLU A 18 7.61 -8.21 -7.90
CA GLU A 18 6.83 -9.35 -7.40
C GLU A 18 6.13 -10.06 -8.56
N GLY A 19 5.83 -11.35 -8.39
CA GLY A 19 4.89 -12.04 -9.29
C GLY A 19 3.44 -11.69 -8.98
N SER A 20 3.07 -11.76 -7.69
CA SER A 20 1.81 -11.30 -7.11
C SER A 20 1.96 -11.41 -5.59
N ALA A 21 2.09 -10.27 -4.92
CA ALA A 21 2.32 -10.26 -3.48
C ALA A 21 1.05 -10.69 -2.72
N ILE A 22 1.09 -11.90 -2.13
CA ILE A 22 -0.01 -12.41 -1.28
C ILE A 22 -0.32 -11.44 -0.13
N THR A 23 0.70 -10.75 0.36
CA THR A 23 0.58 -9.76 1.44
C THR A 23 -0.32 -8.57 1.07
N LEU A 24 -0.47 -8.24 -0.22
CA LEU A 24 -1.45 -7.24 -0.67
C LEU A 24 -2.88 -7.73 -0.42
N TYR A 25 -3.19 -8.99 -0.75
CA TYR A 25 -4.51 -9.56 -0.48
C TYR A 25 -4.80 -9.66 1.02
N GLU A 26 -3.79 -9.97 1.84
CA GLU A 26 -3.92 -9.96 3.29
C GLU A 26 -4.23 -8.54 3.81
N ALA A 27 -3.56 -7.51 3.28
CA ALA A 27 -3.80 -6.11 3.64
C ALA A 27 -5.20 -5.64 3.22
N VAL A 28 -5.65 -5.97 2.01
CA VAL A 28 -7.03 -5.74 1.53
C VAL A 28 -8.02 -6.43 2.47
N GLY A 29 -7.82 -7.71 2.77
CA GLY A 29 -8.69 -8.49 3.65
C GLY A 29 -8.71 -7.99 5.10
N ALA A 30 -7.64 -7.31 5.54
CA ALA A 30 -7.57 -6.63 6.83
C ALA A 30 -8.29 -5.26 6.82
N GLY A 31 -8.71 -4.76 5.66
CA GLY A 31 -9.39 -3.47 5.50
C GLY A 31 -8.46 -2.26 5.56
N LEU A 32 -7.19 -2.42 5.20
CA LEU A 32 -6.22 -1.33 5.24
C LEU A 32 -6.21 -0.51 3.95
N GLY A 33 -5.93 0.78 4.08
CA GLY A 33 -5.46 1.60 2.97
C GLY A 33 -4.08 1.12 2.50
N ILE A 34 -3.86 1.06 1.18
CA ILE A 34 -2.65 0.45 0.58
C ILE A 34 -1.85 1.50 -0.17
N ILE A 35 -0.53 1.54 0.06
CA ILE A 35 0.42 2.23 -0.82
C ILE A 35 1.33 1.15 -1.37
N GLN A 36 1.28 0.89 -2.68
CA GLN A 36 2.10 -0.14 -3.31
C GLN A 36 2.86 0.42 -4.51
N SER A 37 3.87 -0.31 -4.99
CA SER A 37 4.41 -0.08 -6.33
C SER A 37 3.58 -0.79 -7.40
N ALA A 38 3.65 -0.32 -8.65
CA ALA A 38 3.09 -1.00 -9.82
C ALA A 38 3.74 -2.38 -10.06
N ALA A 39 4.94 -2.63 -9.52
CA ALA A 39 5.65 -3.90 -9.64
C ALA A 39 5.19 -4.97 -8.62
N SER A 40 4.23 -4.66 -7.75
CA SER A 40 3.81 -5.53 -6.65
C SER A 40 2.59 -6.42 -6.96
N GLY A 41 1.91 -6.17 -8.09
CA GLY A 41 0.65 -6.84 -8.46
C GLY A 41 -0.58 -5.99 -8.17
N ILE A 42 -1.72 -6.63 -7.88
CA ILE A 42 -3.01 -5.96 -7.71
C ILE A 42 -3.37 -5.91 -6.22
N GLY A 43 -3.61 -4.70 -5.70
CA GLY A 43 -4.01 -4.48 -4.32
C GLY A 43 -4.65 -3.11 -4.10
N ALA A 44 -3.95 -2.04 -4.47
CA ALA A 44 -4.46 -0.67 -4.44
C ALA A 44 -5.24 -0.30 -5.71
N GLU A 45 -6.34 0.41 -5.51
CA GLU A 45 -7.13 1.10 -6.53
C GLU A 45 -7.35 2.55 -6.10
N ASP A 46 -6.85 3.49 -6.93
CA ASP A 46 -6.93 4.93 -6.67
C ASP A 46 -8.38 5.38 -6.46
N GLY A 47 -8.59 6.18 -5.41
CA GLY A 47 -9.92 6.68 -5.02
C GLY A 47 -10.83 5.63 -4.37
N ARG A 48 -10.37 4.38 -4.19
CA ARG A 48 -11.13 3.33 -3.49
C ARG A 48 -10.44 2.87 -2.21
N ASN A 49 -9.22 2.36 -2.30
CA ASN A 49 -8.56 1.72 -1.15
C ASN A 49 -7.04 1.96 -1.08
N GLY A 50 -6.47 2.83 -1.93
CA GLY A 50 -5.04 3.06 -1.88
C GLY A 50 -4.47 3.88 -3.03
N LEU A 51 -3.14 3.84 -3.13
CA LEU A 51 -2.32 4.46 -4.17
C LEU A 51 -1.39 3.41 -4.78
N CYS A 52 -1.28 3.40 -6.11
CA CYS A 52 -0.31 2.57 -6.84
C CYS A 52 0.78 3.46 -7.48
N LEU A 53 2.00 3.38 -6.97
CA LEU A 53 3.13 4.20 -7.42
C LEU A 53 3.83 3.57 -8.63
N ASP A 54 3.92 4.34 -9.73
CA ASP A 54 4.67 3.93 -10.93
C ASP A 54 6.18 3.89 -10.70
N THR A 55 6.70 4.74 -9.81
CA THR A 55 8.11 4.81 -9.45
C THR A 55 8.29 4.80 -7.94
N VAL A 56 9.27 4.04 -7.47
CA VAL A 56 9.62 3.96 -6.05
C VAL A 56 10.83 4.85 -5.78
N SER A 57 10.61 5.94 -5.05
CA SER A 57 11.65 6.80 -4.50
C SER A 57 11.28 7.20 -3.07
N VAL A 58 12.26 7.71 -2.32
CA VAL A 58 12.01 8.23 -0.96
C VAL A 58 10.98 9.35 -1.01
N ASP A 59 11.08 10.25 -1.98
CA ASP A 59 10.16 11.38 -2.14
C ASP A 59 8.74 10.91 -2.48
N ALA A 60 8.59 10.00 -3.44
CA ALA A 60 7.29 9.46 -3.85
C ALA A 60 6.60 8.71 -2.69
N LEU A 61 7.36 7.93 -1.92
CA LEU A 61 6.81 7.25 -0.74
C LEU A 61 6.44 8.24 0.36
N THR A 62 7.27 9.26 0.58
CA THR A 62 6.99 10.29 1.59
C THR A 62 5.70 11.03 1.25
N GLU A 63 5.54 11.47 0.00
CA GLU A 63 4.33 12.14 -0.47
C GLU A 63 3.09 11.26 -0.30
N ALA A 64 3.16 9.99 -0.74
CA ALA A 64 2.05 9.05 -0.64
C ALA A 64 1.66 8.77 0.83
N ILE A 65 2.64 8.54 1.71
CA ILE A 65 2.38 8.29 3.13
C ILE A 65 1.77 9.54 3.78
N MET A 66 2.30 10.73 3.49
CA MET A 66 1.79 11.97 4.07
C MET A 66 0.38 12.29 3.59
N ALA A 67 0.02 11.98 2.33
CA ALA A 67 -1.34 12.12 1.83
C ALA A 67 -2.33 11.27 2.64
N VAL A 68 -1.98 10.01 2.92
CA VAL A 68 -2.83 9.11 3.71
C VAL A 68 -2.91 9.52 5.18
N VAL A 69 -1.81 9.95 5.78
CA VAL A 69 -1.79 10.37 7.20
C VAL A 69 -2.54 11.68 7.43
N SER A 70 -2.56 12.58 6.43
CA SER A 70 -3.19 13.89 6.55
C SER A 70 -4.70 13.87 6.27
N ASP A 71 -5.20 12.90 5.50
CA ASP A 71 -6.62 12.72 5.15
C ASP A 71 -7.31 11.70 6.08
N ARG A 72 -6.98 11.77 7.38
CA ARG A 72 -7.44 10.82 8.40
C ARG A 72 -8.44 11.44 9.36
#